data_AF-A0A1M5FFF8-F1
#
_entry.id   AF-A0A1M5FFF8-F1
#
_cell.length_a   1.000
_cell.length_b   1.000
_cell.length_c   1.000
_cell.angle_alpha   90.00
_cell.angle_beta   90.00
_cell.angle_gamma   90.00
#
_symmetry.space_group_name_H-M   'P 1'
#
loop_
_entity.id
_entity.type
_entity.pdbx_description
1 polymer ?
#
loop_
_entity_poly.entity_id
_entity_poly.type
_entity_poly.pdbx_seq_one_letter_code
_entity_poly.pdbx_strand_id
1 'polypeptide(L)'
;MLKFRTKGEFEARISDLMIKFQKEKVGRGAESARTFICHDMIIVRLERALTPIEKTLLQSEEGKKVIKELRVRLSEIVKPELEKLISSISEANVKSVHFDISTKTGEYIYVFIMDRILEFGDGAKGPCRVQLPDNQL
;
A
#
# COMPACT_ATOMS: atom_id res chain seq x y z
N MET A 1 -1.77 6.37 -21.89
CA MET A 1 -0.74 7.18 -21.21
C MET A 1 -1.41 7.81 -20.00
N LEU A 2 -0.85 7.66 -18.80
CA LEU A 2 -1.47 8.18 -17.57
C LEU A 2 -1.53 9.71 -17.57
N LYS A 3 -2.55 10.29 -16.92
CA LYS A 3 -2.67 11.75 -16.74
C LYS A 3 -1.57 12.39 -15.87
N PHE A 4 -0.72 11.58 -15.24
CA PHE A 4 0.32 12.03 -14.33
C PHE A 4 1.61 12.35 -15.07
N ARG A 5 2.25 13.49 -14.74
CA ARG A 5 3.45 13.94 -15.45
C ARG A 5 4.66 13.10 -15.08
N THR A 6 4.75 12.68 -13.83
CA THR A 6 5.88 11.88 -13.33
C THR A 6 5.41 10.70 -12.48
N LYS A 7 6.30 9.70 -12.35
CA LYS A 7 6.12 8.57 -11.42
C LYS A 7 5.90 9.03 -9.97
N GLY A 8 6.67 10.01 -9.51
CA GLY A 8 6.62 10.48 -8.12
C GLY A 8 5.30 11.17 -7.77
N GLU A 9 4.72 11.94 -8.69
CA GLU A 9 3.37 12.52 -8.51
C GLU A 9 2.30 11.44 -8.32
N PHE A 10 2.39 10.35 -9.09
CA PHE A 10 1.46 9.23 -8.95
C PHE A 10 1.66 8.50 -7.62
N GLU A 11 2.89 8.21 -7.22
CA GLU A 11 3.21 7.58 -5.92
C GLU A 11 2.70 8.41 -4.74
N ALA A 12 2.92 9.73 -4.77
CA ALA A 12 2.41 10.64 -3.74
C ALA A 12 0.87 10.60 -3.69
N ARG A 13 0.22 10.63 -4.86
CA ARG A 13 -1.24 10.61 -4.95
C ARG A 13 -1.84 9.31 -4.41
N ILE A 14 -1.25 8.15 -4.71
CA ILE A 14 -1.69 6.87 -4.16
C ILE A 14 -1.49 6.84 -2.64
N SER A 15 -0.36 7.34 -2.15
CA SER A 15 -0.07 7.40 -0.71
C SER A 15 -1.14 8.19 0.05
N ASP A 16 -1.51 9.37 -0.45
CA ASP A 16 -2.58 10.19 0.13
C ASP A 16 -3.95 9.50 0.12
N LEU A 17 -4.28 8.85 -1.00
CA LEU A 17 -5.53 8.10 -1.13
C LEU A 17 -5.59 6.94 -0.14
N MET A 18 -4.49 6.21 0.04
CA MET A 18 -4.43 5.07 0.96
C MET A 18 -4.52 5.51 2.42
N ILE A 19 -3.92 6.64 2.81
CA ILE A 19 -4.11 7.22 4.14
C ILE A 19 -5.58 7.55 4.39
N LYS A 20 -6.23 8.23 3.44
CA LYS A 20 -7.66 8.58 3.55
C LYS A 20 -8.54 7.35 3.63
N PHE A 21 -8.32 6.37 2.75
CA PHE A 21 -9.04 5.11 2.75
C PHE A 21 -8.91 4.38 4.08
N GLN A 22 -7.69 4.25 4.61
CA GLN A 22 -7.45 3.60 5.89
C GLN A 22 -8.13 4.35 7.04
N LYS A 23 -8.15 5.69 7.02
CA LYS A 23 -8.84 6.51 8.02
C LYS A 23 -10.36 6.35 7.95
N GLU A 24 -10.93 6.31 6.76
CA GLU A 24 -12.37 6.13 6.56
C GLU A 24 -12.85 4.72 6.97
N LYS A 25 -12.07 3.68 6.68
CA LYS A 25 -12.46 2.29 6.96
C LYS A 25 -12.11 1.82 8.37
N VAL A 26 -10.99 2.30 8.94
CA VAL A 26 -10.44 1.81 10.22
C VAL A 26 -10.44 2.89 11.32
N GLY A 27 -10.81 4.13 10.99
CA GLY A 27 -10.93 5.24 11.94
C GLY A 27 -9.60 5.94 12.23
N ARG A 28 -8.69 5.30 12.96
CA ARG A 28 -7.42 5.95 13.37
C ARG A 28 -6.41 6.10 12.22
N GLY A 29 -6.55 5.29 11.17
CA GLY A 29 -5.70 5.33 9.97
C GLY A 29 -4.23 4.94 10.22
N ALA A 30 -3.44 4.89 9.14
CA ALA A 30 -1.98 4.85 9.23
C ALA A 30 -1.42 6.27 9.39
N GLU A 31 -0.29 6.44 10.08
CA GLU A 31 0.32 7.77 10.28
C GLU A 31 0.99 8.28 9.01
N SER A 32 1.56 7.37 8.20
CA SER A 32 2.13 7.68 6.90
C SER A 32 1.96 6.52 5.93
N ALA A 33 2.03 6.83 4.64
CA ALA A 33 2.05 5.86 3.57
C ALA A 33 3.18 6.20 2.59
N ARG A 34 3.83 5.18 2.06
CA ARG A 34 4.80 5.30 0.97
C ARG A 34 4.41 4.35 -0.15
N THR A 35 4.28 4.89 -1.35
CA THR A 35 3.97 4.11 -2.55
C THR A 35 5.20 4.01 -3.43
N PHE A 36 5.40 2.82 -4.01
CA PHE A 36 6.47 2.53 -4.93
C PHE A 36 5.89 1.86 -6.17
N ILE A 37 6.24 2.36 -7.34
CA ILE A 37 5.90 1.70 -8.61
C ILE A 37 7.10 0.90 -9.07
N CYS A 38 6.88 -0.40 -9.28
CA CYS A 38 7.87 -1.32 -9.81
C CYS A 38 7.24 -2.05 -10.99
N HIS A 39 7.57 -1.62 -12.21
CA HIS A 39 7.05 -2.21 -13.45
C HIS A 39 5.50 -2.16 -13.53
N ASP A 40 4.83 -3.30 -13.48
CA ASP A 40 3.38 -3.48 -13.41
C ASP A 40 2.86 -3.61 -11.96
N MET A 41 3.68 -3.32 -10.96
CA MET A 41 3.31 -3.40 -9.55
C MET A 41 3.19 -2.01 -8.91
N ILE A 42 2.13 -1.82 -8.13
CA ILE A 42 2.00 -0.71 -7.18
C ILE A 42 2.15 -1.30 -5.78
N ILE A 43 3.18 -0.88 -5.05
CA ILE A 43 3.46 -1.32 -3.68
C ILE A 43 3.17 -0.15 -2.74
N VAL A 44 2.27 -0.33 -1.78
CA VAL A 44 1.95 0.67 -0.77
C VAL A 44 2.36 0.13 0.59
N ARG A 45 3.25 0.83 1.28
CA ARG A 45 3.62 0.57 2.67
C ARG A 45 2.98 1.61 3.58
N LEU A 46 2.08 1.17 4.43
CA LEU A 46 1.52 1.94 5.52
C LEU A 46 2.36 1.74 6.76
N GLU A 47 2.73 2.83 7.41
CA GLU A 47 3.51 2.79 8.65
C GLU A 47 2.62 3.12 9.84
N ARG A 48 2.93 2.46 10.97
CA ARG A 48 2.22 2.65 12.24
C ARG A 48 0.71 2.43 12.09
N ALA A 49 0.33 1.42 11.31
CA ALA A 49 -1.05 1.08 11.01
C ALA A 49 -1.80 0.40 12.18
N LEU A 50 -1.08 0.00 13.22
CA LEU A 50 -1.64 -0.61 14.43
C LEU A 50 -2.27 0.43 15.36
N THR A 51 -3.51 0.19 15.72
CA THR A 51 -4.25 0.93 16.76
C THR A 51 -3.69 0.63 18.16
N PRO A 52 -3.98 1.46 19.19
CA PRO A 52 -3.49 1.21 20.54
C PRO A 52 -3.94 -0.13 21.10
N ILE A 53 -5.20 -0.51 20.85
CA ILE A 53 -5.76 -1.77 21.34
C ILE A 53 -5.10 -2.98 20.68
N GLU A 54 -4.81 -2.90 19.37
CA GLU A 54 -4.06 -3.95 18.68
C GLU A 54 -2.66 -4.09 19.28
N LYS A 55 -1.94 -2.98 19.56
CA LYS A 55 -0.61 -3.04 20.19
C LYS A 55 -0.63 -3.74 21.55
N THR A 56 -1.70 -3.58 22.32
CA THR A 56 -1.89 -4.30 23.59
C THR A 56 -2.10 -5.79 23.36
N LEU A 57 -2.90 -6.17 22.35
CA LEU A 57 -3.12 -7.58 22.00
C LEU A 57 -1.86 -8.28 21.49
N LEU A 58 -0.96 -7.55 20.82
CA LEU A 58 0.30 -8.11 20.30
C LEU A 58 1.32 -8.51 21.38
N GLN A 59 1.04 -8.25 22.67
CA GLN A 59 1.90 -8.65 23.79
C GLN A 59 1.89 -10.17 24.04
N SER A 60 0.92 -10.90 23.50
CA SER A 60 0.86 -12.37 23.58
C SER A 60 0.93 -13.02 22.19
N GLU A 61 1.44 -14.26 22.12
CA GLU A 61 1.48 -15.02 20.87
C GLU A 61 0.08 -15.32 20.31
N GLU A 62 -0.90 -15.53 21.19
CA GLU A 62 -2.29 -15.72 20.80
C GLU A 62 -2.88 -14.43 20.20
N GLY A 63 -2.65 -13.28 20.83
CA GLY A 63 -3.10 -12.00 20.31
C GLY A 63 -2.45 -11.64 18.97
N LYS A 64 -1.18 -12.00 18.75
CA LYS A 64 -0.54 -11.88 17.42
C LYS A 64 -1.29 -12.66 16.34
N LYS A 65 -1.72 -13.90 16.62
CA LYS A 65 -2.49 -14.72 15.67
C LYS A 65 -3.85 -14.08 15.39
N VAL A 66 -4.55 -13.64 16.43
CA VAL A 66 -5.86 -12.98 16.30
C VAL A 66 -5.77 -11.71 15.47
N ILE A 67 -4.79 -10.85 15.72
CA ILE A 67 -4.62 -9.60 14.94
C ILE A 67 -4.27 -9.91 13.48
N LYS A 68 -3.42 -10.91 13.22
CA LYS A 68 -3.08 -11.31 11.85
C LYS A 68 -4.33 -11.77 11.09
N GLU A 69 -5.13 -12.65 11.69
CA GLU A 69 -6.35 -13.18 11.07
C GLU A 69 -7.40 -12.08 10.86
N LEU A 70 -7.62 -11.23 11.87
CA LEU A 70 -8.52 -10.08 11.78
C LEU A 70 -8.16 -9.19 10.60
N ARG A 71 -6.89 -8.82 10.47
CA ARG A 71 -6.41 -7.92 9.41
C ARG A 71 -6.52 -8.54 8.02
N VAL A 72 -6.27 -9.84 7.90
CA VAL A 72 -6.51 -10.56 6.65
C VAL A 72 -7.98 -10.47 6.25
N ARG A 73 -8.91 -10.79 7.17
CA ARG A 73 -10.35 -10.72 6.89
C ARG A 73 -10.82 -9.32 6.54
N LEU A 74 -10.36 -8.30 7.27
CA LEU A 74 -10.70 -6.90 6.97
C LEU A 74 -10.23 -6.49 5.58
N SER A 75 -9.03 -6.91 5.19
CA SER A 75 -8.49 -6.58 3.87
C SER A 75 -9.19 -7.29 2.73
N GLU A 76 -9.64 -8.53 2.90
CA GLU A 76 -10.49 -9.19 1.91
C GLU A 76 -11.84 -8.47 1.72
N ILE A 77 -12.43 -7.94 2.80
CA ILE A 77 -13.70 -7.18 2.71
C ILE A 77 -13.53 -5.91 1.88
N VAL A 78 -12.43 -5.17 2.08
CA VAL A 78 -12.21 -3.89 1.40
C VAL A 78 -11.52 -4.01 0.04
N LYS A 79 -10.98 -5.19 -0.28
CA LYS A 79 -10.24 -5.46 -1.51
C LYS A 79 -10.99 -5.04 -2.79
N PRO A 80 -12.29 -5.35 -3.00
CA PRO A 80 -12.99 -4.94 -4.21
C PRO A 80 -13.10 -3.42 -4.38
N GLU A 81 -13.12 -2.67 -3.27
CA GLU A 81 -13.15 -1.21 -3.29
C GLU A 81 -11.76 -0.63 -3.59
N LEU A 82 -10.71 -1.22 -3.03
CA LEU A 82 -9.32 -0.88 -3.37
C LEU A 82 -9.00 -1.15 -4.83
N GLU A 83 -9.43 -2.30 -5.38
CA GLU A 83 -9.27 -2.64 -6.80
C GLU A 83 -9.89 -1.56 -7.70
N LYS A 84 -11.14 -1.17 -7.41
CA LYS A 84 -11.81 -0.08 -8.15
C LYS A 84 -11.10 1.25 -8.03
N LEU A 85 -10.67 1.60 -6.81
CA LEU A 85 -9.97 2.86 -6.53
C LEU A 85 -8.67 2.94 -7.33
N ILE A 86 -7.85 1.89 -7.24
CA ILE A 86 -6.55 1.81 -7.92
C ILE A 86 -6.75 1.77 -9.43
N SER A 87 -7.69 0.97 -9.95
CA SER A 87 -7.95 0.91 -11.38
C SER A 87 -8.45 2.23 -11.97
N SER A 88 -9.26 2.97 -11.20
CA SER A 88 -9.77 4.28 -11.61
C SER A 88 -8.65 5.31 -11.76
N ILE A 89 -7.74 5.38 -10.79
CA ILE A 89 -6.63 6.35 -10.83
C ILE A 89 -5.51 5.94 -11.80
N SER A 90 -5.25 4.64 -11.95
CA SER A 90 -4.20 4.12 -12.84
C SER A 90 -4.67 3.93 -14.28
N GLU A 91 -5.97 4.14 -14.56
CA GLU A 91 -6.60 3.86 -15.86
C GLU A 91 -6.30 2.44 -16.39
N ALA A 92 -5.98 1.49 -15.50
CA ALA A 92 -5.45 0.16 -15.78
C ALA A 92 -6.11 -0.87 -14.86
N ASN A 93 -6.28 -2.10 -15.30
CA ASN A 93 -6.99 -3.11 -14.49
C ASN A 93 -6.05 -3.71 -13.45
N VAL A 94 -6.55 -3.94 -12.24
CA VAL A 94 -5.84 -4.73 -11.22
C VAL A 94 -6.09 -6.22 -11.50
N LYS A 95 -5.04 -7.01 -11.73
CA LYS A 95 -5.11 -8.47 -11.87
C LYS A 95 -5.24 -9.18 -10.52
N SER A 96 -4.51 -8.70 -9.52
CA SER A 96 -4.52 -9.26 -8.18
C SER A 96 -4.11 -8.23 -7.13
N VAL A 97 -4.60 -8.44 -5.90
CA VAL A 97 -4.22 -7.69 -4.72
C VAL A 97 -3.70 -8.66 -3.67
N HIS A 98 -2.53 -8.32 -3.13
CA HIS A 98 -1.90 -9.00 -2.03
C HIS A 98 -1.69 -8.00 -0.91
N PHE A 99 -1.81 -8.44 0.34
CA PHE A 99 -1.57 -7.59 1.49
C PHE A 99 -0.96 -8.40 2.62
N ASP A 100 -0.16 -7.75 3.45
CA ASP A 100 0.34 -8.37 4.67
C ASP A 100 0.63 -7.35 5.78
N ILE A 101 0.34 -7.74 7.03
CA ILE A 101 0.64 -6.92 8.20
C ILE A 101 1.74 -7.54 9.05
N SER A 102 2.74 -6.74 9.41
CA SER A 102 3.76 -7.14 10.37
C SER A 102 3.28 -6.83 11.80
N THR A 103 3.08 -7.88 12.59
CA THR A 103 2.78 -7.76 14.03
C THR A 103 4.01 -7.34 14.86
N LYS A 104 5.20 -7.30 14.25
CA LYS A 104 6.45 -6.85 14.90
C LYS A 104 6.68 -5.36 14.72
N THR A 105 6.52 -4.87 13.49
CA THR A 105 6.85 -3.48 13.10
C THR A 105 5.61 -2.59 12.99
N GLY A 106 4.41 -3.18 12.90
CA GLY A 106 3.16 -2.46 12.70
C GLY A 106 3.00 -1.87 11.30
N GLU A 107 3.75 -2.42 10.34
CA GLU A 107 3.67 -2.07 8.93
C GLU A 107 2.57 -2.87 8.26
N TYR A 108 1.82 -2.21 7.39
CA TYR A 108 0.84 -2.86 6.53
C TYR A 108 1.19 -2.61 5.08
N ILE A 109 1.52 -3.66 4.34
CA ILE A 109 1.85 -3.58 2.92
C ILE A 109 0.65 -4.03 2.08
N TYR A 110 0.39 -3.30 1.00
CA TYR A 110 -0.46 -3.71 -0.11
C TYR A 110 0.36 -3.78 -1.39
N VAL A 111 0.12 -4.78 -2.21
CA VAL A 111 0.71 -4.96 -3.54
C VAL A 111 -0.41 -5.20 -4.53
N PHE A 112 -0.49 -4.32 -5.52
CA PHE A 112 -1.41 -4.42 -6.64
C PHE A 112 -0.62 -4.83 -7.88
N ILE A 113 -1.03 -5.92 -8.51
CA ILE A 113 -0.49 -6.35 -9.81
C ILE A 113 -1.41 -5.81 -10.90
N MET A 114 -0.87 -5.04 -11.82
CA MET A 114 -1.62 -4.35 -12.86
C MET A 114 -1.67 -5.17 -14.15
N ASP A 115 -2.61 -4.86 -15.04
CA ASP A 115 -2.77 -5.53 -16.34
C ASP A 115 -1.67 -5.20 -17.35
N ARG A 116 -0.94 -4.11 -17.09
CA ARG A 116 0.13 -3.58 -17.93
C ARG A 116 1.12 -2.75 -17.12
N ILE A 117 2.27 -2.48 -17.74
CA ILE A 117 3.27 -1.55 -17.22
C ILE A 117 2.67 -0.14 -17.16
N LEU A 118 2.91 0.56 -16.04
CA LEU A 118 2.53 1.96 -15.91
C LEU A 118 3.59 2.85 -16.55
N GLU A 119 3.18 3.62 -17.55
CA GLU A 119 4.03 4.57 -18.27
C GLU A 119 3.65 6.02 -17.92
N PHE A 120 4.66 6.84 -17.64
CA PHE A 120 4.52 8.24 -17.22
C PHE A 120 5.06 9.21 -18.28
N GLY A 121 4.59 10.46 -18.24
CA GLY A 121 4.88 11.49 -19.26
C GLY A 121 6.35 11.90 -19.37
N ASP A 122 7.16 11.64 -18.34
CA ASP A 122 8.62 11.84 -18.32
C ASP A 122 9.39 10.72 -19.06
N GLY A 123 8.70 9.77 -19.69
CA GLY A 123 9.30 8.62 -20.36
C GLY A 123 9.84 7.56 -19.39
N ALA A 124 9.62 7.72 -18.08
CA ALA A 124 9.95 6.69 -17.10
C ALA A 124 9.06 5.47 -17.32
N LYS A 125 9.64 4.43 -17.93
CA LYS A 125 9.07 3.07 -17.97
C LYS A 125 9.53 2.37 -16.72
N GLY A 126 8.61 2.07 -15.81
CA GLY A 126 8.90 1.80 -14.40
C GLY A 126 10.19 1.03 -14.13
N PRO A 127 11.20 1.68 -13.52
CA PRO A 127 12.16 1.01 -12.68
C PRO A 127 11.91 1.43 -11.22
N CYS A 128 11.97 0.48 -10.31
CA CYS A 128 12.12 0.78 -8.90
C CYS A 128 13.56 1.30 -8.70
N ARG A 129 13.83 2.58 -8.98
CA ARG A 129 15.10 3.20 -8.58
C ARG A 129 15.05 3.38 -7.07
N VAL A 130 15.58 2.41 -6.34
CA VAL A 130 15.97 2.63 -4.95
C VAL A 130 17.12 3.64 -5.00
N GLN A 131 16.85 4.90 -4.68
CA GLN A 131 17.92 5.81 -4.28
C GLN A 131 18.38 5.33 -2.91
N LEU A 132 19.37 4.43 -2.90
CA LEU A 132 20.09 4.13 -1.68
C LEU A 132 20.81 5.42 -1.27
N PRO A 133 20.74 5.86 0.00
CA PRO A 133 21.62 6.91 0.47
C PRO A 133 23.07 6.45 0.24
N ASP A 134 23.92 7.34 -0.28
CA ASP A 134 25.31 7.08 -0.74
C ASP A 134 26.28 6.54 0.33
N ASN A 135 25.79 6.00 1.45
CA ASN A 135 26.63 5.75 2.61
C ASN A 135 26.24 4.49 3.42
N GLN A 136 26.08 3.34 2.75
CA GLN A 136 26.22 2.01 3.38
C GLN A 136 26.78 0.96 2.39
N LEU A 137 28.11 0.91 2.29
CA LEU A 137 28.91 -0.29 2.00
C LEU A 137 30.07 -0.34 3.01
#